data_AF-A0A957P4E1-F1
#
_entry.id   AF-A0A957P4E1-F1
#
_cell.length_a   1.000
_cell.length_b   1.000
_cell.length_c   1.000
_cell.angle_alpha   90.00
_cell.angle_beta   90.00
_cell.angle_gamma   90.00
#
_symmetry.space_group_name_H-M   'P 1'
#
loop_
_entity.id
_entity.type
_entity.pdbx_description
1 polymer ?
#
loop_
_entity_poly.entity_id
_entity_poly.type
_entity_poly.pdbx_seq_one_letter_code
_entity_poly.pdbx_strand_id
1 'polypeptide(L)' 'MSKRSNNQHSPLIAELRGRGLRITPQRVIILQAIESLSGHVTAEEIYTAVQEVNAYISLATVYRTLDMLKDLG' A
#
# COMPACT_ATOMS: atom_id res chain seq x y z
N MET A 1 1.29 6.20 -27.39
CA MET A 1 2.20 5.69 -26.34
C MET A 1 1.35 5.10 -25.21
N SER A 2 0.74 3.93 -25.45
CA SER A 2 -0.17 3.29 -24.51
C SER A 2 0.57 2.25 -23.70
N LYS A 3 0.78 2.53 -22.41
CA LYS A 3 0.99 1.52 -21.36
C LYS A 3 0.31 1.98 -20.06
N ARG A 4 -1.01 2.17 -20.10
CA ARG A 4 -1.87 2.09 -18.91
C ARG A 4 -2.59 0.74 -18.96
N SER A 5 -1.84 -0.34 -18.81
CA SER A 5 -2.43 -1.68 -18.69
C SER A 5 -2.65 -2.00 -17.21
N ASN A 6 -3.92 -2.12 -16.83
CA ASN A 6 -4.48 -2.92 -15.74
C ASN A 6 -3.78 -2.86 -14.36
N ASN A 7 -4.22 -1.95 -13.49
CA ASN A 7 -4.04 -2.08 -12.04
C ASN A 7 -5.37 -2.20 -11.28
N GLN A 8 -6.41 -2.77 -11.91
CA GLN A 8 -7.74 -2.85 -11.30
C GLN A 8 -7.88 -3.98 -10.25
N HIS A 9 -6.86 -4.83 -10.11
CA HIS A 9 -6.88 -5.96 -9.18
C HIS A 9 -5.54 -6.07 -8.45
N SER A 10 -5.50 -5.57 -7.22
CA SER A 10 -4.43 -5.86 -6.26
C SER A 10 -4.80 -7.17 -5.52
N PRO A 11 -4.08 -8.29 -5.75
CA PRO A 11 -4.33 -9.54 -5.06
C PRO A 11 -4.20 -9.40 -3.54
N LEU A 12 -3.24 -8.58 -3.08
CA LEU A 12 -3.05 -8.29 -1.66
C LEU A 12 -4.28 -7.60 -1.06
N ILE A 13 -4.79 -6.54 -1.70
CA ILE A 13 -5.99 -5.84 -1.20
C ILE A 13 -7.20 -6.78 -1.18
N ALA A 14 -7.36 -7.62 -2.19
CA ALA A 14 -8.45 -8.59 -2.25
C ALA A 14 -8.37 -9.61 -1.10
N GLU A 15 -7.18 -10.14 -0.85
CA GLU A 15 -6.92 -11.07 0.25
C GLU A 15 -7.22 -10.43 1.61
N LEU A 16 -6.68 -9.24 1.87
CA LEU A 16 -6.87 -8.53 3.13
C LEU A 16 -8.35 -8.20 3.40
N ARG A 17 -9.10 -7.83 2.36
CA ARG A 17 -10.56 -7.65 2.45
C ARG A 17 -11.27 -8.96 2.75
N GLY A 18 -10.86 -10.07 2.12
CA GLY A 18 -11.39 -11.41 2.38
C GLY A 18 -11.18 -11.87 3.83
N ARG A 19 -10.10 -11.40 4.47
CA ARG A 19 -9.82 -11.61 5.91
C ARG A 19 -10.60 -10.66 6.84
N GLY A 20 -11.51 -9.82 6.31
CA GLY A 20 -12.33 -8.89 7.09
C GLY A 20 -11.60 -7.62 7.54
N LEU A 21 -10.41 -7.34 7.03
CA LEU A 21 -9.64 -6.16 7.44
C LEU A 21 -10.21 -4.88 6.82
N ARG A 22 -10.25 -3.82 7.62
CA ARG A 22 -10.66 -2.51 7.16
C ARG A 22 -9.59 -1.90 6.25
N ILE A 23 -9.83 -1.93 4.94
CA ILE A 23 -8.98 -1.30 3.94
C ILE A 23 -9.54 0.09 3.58
N THR A 24 -9.01 1.13 4.22
CA THR A 24 -9.37 2.54 3.94
C THR A 24 -8.71 3.03 2.64
N PRO A 25 -9.17 4.14 2.04
CA PRO A 25 -8.54 4.69 0.83
C PRO A 25 -7.04 5.00 1.00
N GLN A 26 -6.61 5.48 2.17
CA GLN A 26 -5.19 5.71 2.44
C GLN A 26 -4.40 4.38 2.48
N ARG A 27 -4.97 3.33 3.07
CA ARG A 27 -4.35 1.99 3.07
C ARG A 27 -4.26 1.41 1.67
N VAL A 28 -5.23 1.65 0.78
CA VAL A 28 -5.13 1.24 -0.63
C VAL A 28 -3.90 1.83 -1.29
N ILE A 29 -3.67 3.14 -1.13
CA ILE A 29 -2.51 3.82 -1.74
C ILE A 29 -1.20 3.23 -1.20
N ILE A 30 -1.11 3.03 0.11
CA ILE A 30 0.10 2.45 0.75
C ILE A 30 0.34 1.01 0.25
N LEU A 31 -0.71 0.19 0.18
CA LEU A 31 -0.59 -1.21 -0.28
C LEU A 31 -0.19 -1.29 -1.76
N GLN A 32 -0.72 -0.40 -2.60
CA GLN A 32 -0.31 -0.30 -4.00
C GLN A 32 1.14 0.15 -4.14
N ALA A 33 1.60 1.08 -3.29
CA ALA A 33 3.01 1.47 -3.25
C ALA A 33 3.90 0.27 -2.90
N ILE A 34 3.53 -0.50 -1.87
CA ILE A 34 4.26 -1.73 -1.48
C ILE A 34 4.31 -2.74 -2.64
N GLU A 35 3.20 -2.99 -3.33
CA GLU A 35 3.15 -3.91 -4.49
C GLU A 35 3.98 -3.41 -5.70
N SER A 36 4.15 -2.09 -5.83
CA SER A 36 4.91 -1.48 -6.93
C SER A 36 6.42 -1.48 -6.70
N LEU A 37 6.85 -1.57 -5.44
CA LEU A 37 8.26 -1.58 -5.07
C LEU A 37 8.79 -3.02 -5.03
N SER A 38 10.04 -3.22 -5.43
CA SER A 38 10.67 -4.54 -5.49
C SER A 38 11.70 -4.73 -4.37
N GLY A 39 11.80 -5.94 -3.83
CA GLY A 39 12.83 -6.29 -2.84
C GLY A 39 12.47 -5.91 -1.41
N HIS A 40 13.50 -5.77 -0.56
CA HIS A 40 13.32 -5.29 0.81
C HIS A 40 13.16 -3.78 0.79
N VAL A 41 11.97 -3.33 1.18
CA VAL A 41 11.58 -1.91 1.18
C VAL A 41 11.51 -1.38 2.59
N THR A 42 12.00 -0.17 2.77
CA THR A 42 11.92 0.59 4.02
C THR A 42 10.61 1.36 4.12
N ALA A 43 10.23 1.76 5.34
CA ALA A 43 9.04 2.58 5.55
C ALA A 43 9.17 3.96 4.88
N GLU A 44 10.37 4.49 4.83
CA GLU A 44 10.73 5.77 4.23
C GLU A 44 10.61 5.74 2.70
N GLU A 45 11.01 4.63 2.05
CA GLU A 45 10.82 4.43 0.61
C GLU A 45 9.33 4.33 0.27
N ILE A 46 8.56 3.58 1.06
CA ILE A 46 7.10 3.50 0.90
C ILE A 46 6.48 4.89 1.09
N TYR A 47 6.89 5.63 2.13
CA TYR A 47 6.41 6.97 2.38
C TYR A 47 6.71 7.92 1.22
N THR A 48 7.92 7.85 0.66
CA THR A 48 8.32 8.67 -0.49
C THR A 48 7.41 8.38 -1.70
N ALA A 49 7.21 7.11 -2.04
CA ALA A 49 6.31 6.72 -3.14
C ALA A 49 4.85 7.14 -2.90
N VAL A 50 4.38 7.04 -1.65
CA VAL A 50 3.03 7.44 -1.28
C VAL A 50 2.83 8.96 -1.37
N GLN A 51 3.84 9.75 -1.01
CA GLN A 51 3.79 11.21 -1.08
C GLN A 51 3.66 11.73 -2.52
N GLU A 52 4.17 11.01 -3.51
CA GLU A 52 3.96 11.32 -4.94
C GLU A 52 2.50 11.18 -5.36
N VAL A 53 1.73 10.34 -4.68
CA VAL A 53 0.30 10.08 -4.97
C VAL A 53 -0.61 10.92 -4.08
N ASN A 54 -0.27 11.06 -2.79
CA ASN A 54 -1.07 11.77 -1.81
C ASN A 54 -0.22 12.34 -0.66
N ALA A 55 0.05 13.64 -0.75
CA ALA A 55 0.84 14.38 0.23
C ALA A 55 0.23 14.42 1.66
N TYR A 56 -1.05 14.12 1.83
CA TYR A 56 -1.71 14.12 3.15
C TYR A 56 -1.49 12.83 3.95
N ILE A 57 -0.88 11.80 3.35
CA ILE A 57 -0.60 10.55 4.06
C ILE A 57 0.70 10.71 4.85
N SER A 58 0.60 10.69 6.17
CA SER A 58 1.77 10.78 7.06
C SER A 58 2.57 9.48 7.12
N LEU A 59 3.85 9.59 7.50
CA LEU A 59 4.70 8.44 7.83
C LEU A 59 4.09 7.56 8.94
N ALA A 60 3.40 8.15 9.92
CA ALA A 60 2.68 7.40 10.96
C ALA A 60 1.53 6.55 10.39
N THR A 61 0.92 6.94 9.28
CA THR A 61 -0.10 6.14 8.59
C THR A 61 0.54 4.96 7.85
N VAL A 62 1.75 5.15 7.30
CA VAL A 62 2.55 4.07 6.71
C VAL A 62 2.86 3.02 7.76
N TYR A 63 3.45 3.41 8.90
CA TYR A 63 3.74 2.46 9.99
C TYR A 63 2.51 1.71 10.48
N ARG A 64 1.38 2.39 10.75
CA ARG A 64 0.13 1.72 11.15
C ARG A 64 -0.40 0.72 10.11
N THR A 65 -0.05 0.91 8.84
CA THR A 65 -0.41 -0.02 7.77
C THR A 65 0.55 -1.21 7.77
N LEU A 66 1.84 -0.98 7.96
CA LEU A 66 2.85 -2.03 8.11
C LEU A 66 2.62 -2.89 9.36
N ASP A 67 2.28 -2.28 10.50
CA ASP A 67 1.94 -3.00 11.74
C ASP A 67 0.75 -3.94 11.52
N MET A 68 -0.30 -3.44 10.87
CA MET A 68 -1.45 -4.27 10.48
C MET A 68 -1.03 -5.45 9.60
N LEU A 69 -0.08 -5.29 8.69
CA LEU A 69 0.40 -6.38 7.84
C LEU A 69 1.24 -7.39 8.63
N LYS A 70 2.08 -6.92 9.55
CA LYS A 70 2.87 -7.75 10.45
C LYS A 70 2.00 -8.63 11.34
N ASP A 71 0.85 -8.14 11.80
CA ASP A 71 -0.08 -8.92 12.62
C ASP A 71 -0.76 -10.07 11.85
N LEU A 72 -0.60 -10.14 10.52
CA LEU A 72 -1.19 -11.17 9.66
C LEU A 72 -0.20 -12.30 9.31
N GLY A 73 1.06 -12.18 9.74
CA GLY A 73 2.16 -13.11 9.49
C GLY A 73 3.44 -12.72 10.24
#